data_AF-A0A7Y7TQT2-F1
#
_entry.id   AF-A0A7Y7TQT2-F1
#
_cell.length_a   1.000
_cell.length_b   1.000
_cell.length_c   1.000
_cell.angle_alpha   90.00
_cell.angle_beta   90.00
_cell.angle_gamma   90.00
#
_symmetry.space_group_name_H-M   'P 1'
#
loop_
_entity.id
_entity.type
_entity.pdbx_description
1 polymer ?
#
loop_
_entity_poly.entity_id
_entity_poly.type
_entity_poly.pdbx_seq_one_letter_code
_entity_poly.pdbx_strand_id
1 'polypeptide(L)'
;MGYIYIIISILTIISFGTIGCKQLIKKHYTDKTIAPEDSIKGKLKRSYIKEKLNSLAESPDFKDLKIGAMCYAAMAERDSAEYVCPKCGEKTLYVEQKGWYVSRELRQCRTNASLITEIELKLDESQFCKKCSPGIEKPILCMDYKFADDTKSTKVCDITSNDLQIIKEFLQGKEKHKTFNDGEEPMKQYIPRLTELLGVK
;
A
#
# COMPACT_ATOMS: atom_id res chain seq x y z
N MET A 1 -46.75 31.29 -45.64
CA MET A 1 -45.32 31.14 -46.01
C MET A 1 -44.45 32.07 -45.16
N GLY A 2 -44.33 31.81 -43.86
CA GLY A 2 -43.58 32.68 -42.93
C GLY A 2 -42.72 31.93 -41.90
N TYR A 3 -42.82 30.60 -41.84
CA TYR A 3 -42.13 29.77 -40.85
C TYR A 3 -40.78 29.20 -41.32
N ILE A 4 -40.49 29.28 -42.63
CA ILE A 4 -39.26 28.74 -43.23
C ILE A 4 -38.07 29.72 -43.08
N TYR A 5 -38.33 31.02 -42.96
CA TYR A 5 -37.26 32.03 -42.82
C TYR A 5 -36.67 32.15 -41.40
N ILE A 6 -37.34 31.61 -40.37
CA ILE A 6 -36.88 31.69 -38.97
C ILE A 6 -35.87 30.57 -38.63
N ILE A 7 -35.91 29.44 -39.34
CA ILE A 7 -35.00 28.31 -39.06
C ILE A 7 -33.61 28.55 -39.68
N ILE A 8 -33.53 29.30 -40.78
CA ILE A 8 -32.25 29.55 -41.47
C ILE A 8 -31.38 30.58 -40.71
N SER A 9 -31.99 31.50 -39.96
CA SER A 9 -31.25 32.53 -39.19
C SER A 9 -30.67 32.02 -37.87
N ILE A 10 -31.13 30.88 -37.34
CA ILE A 10 -30.58 30.29 -36.09
C ILE A 10 -29.32 29.44 -36.37
N LEU A 11 -29.16 28.89 -37.57
CA LEU A 11 -28.01 28.04 -37.92
C LEU A 11 -26.72 28.82 -38.23
N THR A 12 -26.78 30.12 -38.51
CA THR A 12 -25.58 30.93 -38.83
C THR A 12 -24.85 31.52 -37.63
N ILE A 13 -25.40 31.40 -36.40
CA ILE A 13 -24.78 31.95 -35.18
C ILE A 13 -23.82 30.94 -34.51
N ILE A 14 -23.85 29.66 -34.88
CA ILE A 14 -23.03 28.62 -34.22
C ILE A 14 -21.60 28.51 -34.82
N SER A 15 -21.28 29.18 -35.93
CA SER A 15 -20.00 29.01 -36.65
C SER A 15 -18.91 30.07 -36.39
N PHE A 16 -19.08 31.02 -35.46
CA PHE A 16 -18.11 32.12 -35.21
C PHE A 16 -17.52 32.12 -33.79
N GLY A 17 -17.18 30.95 -33.25
CA GLY A 17 -16.77 30.80 -31.84
C GLY A 17 -15.39 30.19 -31.55
N THR A 18 -14.47 30.03 -32.51
CA THR A 18 -13.17 29.36 -32.23
C THR A 18 -11.94 29.95 -32.94
N ILE A 19 -11.90 31.27 -33.20
CA ILE A 19 -10.64 31.95 -33.58
C ILE A 19 -10.11 32.72 -32.38
N GLY A 20 -9.60 31.95 -31.41
CA GLY A 20 -8.90 32.44 -30.22
C GLY A 20 -7.40 32.19 -30.36
N CYS A 21 -6.69 33.25 -30.76
CA CYS A 21 -5.25 33.37 -30.86
C CYS A 21 -4.53 32.96 -29.56
N LYS A 22 -3.63 31.96 -29.60
CA LYS A 22 -2.54 31.83 -28.63
C LYS A 22 -1.24 31.44 -29.33
N GLN A 23 -0.47 32.50 -29.60
CA GLN A 23 0.98 32.61 -29.50
C GLN A 23 1.80 31.31 -29.44
N LEU A 24 2.60 31.19 -30.49
CA LEU A 24 3.82 30.40 -30.59
C LEU A 24 4.76 30.68 -29.40
N ILE A 25 4.84 29.75 -28.46
CA ILE A 25 6.00 29.60 -27.58
C ILE A 25 6.78 28.39 -28.10
N LYS A 26 7.81 28.66 -28.92
CA LYS A 26 8.87 27.68 -29.20
C LYS A 26 9.72 27.54 -27.93
N LYS A 27 9.38 26.59 -27.06
CA LYS A 27 10.35 26.05 -26.09
C LYS A 27 11.20 25.01 -26.82
N HIS A 28 12.46 25.36 -27.05
CA HIS A 28 13.52 24.38 -27.23
C HIS A 28 13.62 23.59 -25.92
N TYR A 29 12.97 22.43 -25.88
CA TYR A 29 13.17 21.44 -24.83
C TYR A 29 13.93 20.28 -25.46
N THR A 30 15.25 20.38 -25.44
CA THR A 30 16.11 19.21 -25.50
C THR A 30 15.99 18.53 -24.15
N ASP A 31 15.10 17.57 -24.03
CA ASP A 31 15.28 16.52 -23.04
C ASP A 31 14.80 15.21 -23.64
N LYS A 32 15.70 14.22 -23.60
CA LYS A 32 15.36 12.84 -23.90
C LYS A 32 14.46 12.39 -22.76
N THR A 33 13.16 12.59 -22.89
CA THR A 33 12.18 11.80 -22.15
C THR A 33 12.22 10.39 -22.71
N ILE A 34 13.20 9.61 -22.23
CA ILE A 34 13.03 8.17 -22.08
C ILE A 34 11.77 8.06 -21.22
N ALA A 35 10.64 7.77 -21.85
CA ALA A 35 9.45 7.35 -21.12
C ALA A 35 9.92 6.21 -20.19
N PRO A 36 9.71 6.31 -18.86
CA PRO A 36 10.11 5.24 -17.96
C PRO A 36 9.48 3.97 -18.51
N GLU A 37 10.34 3.00 -18.78
CA GLU A 37 10.00 1.70 -19.33
C GLU A 37 8.74 1.22 -18.60
N ASP A 38 7.65 1.02 -19.34
CA ASP A 38 6.37 0.57 -18.84
C ASP A 38 6.54 -0.89 -18.41
N SER A 39 7.28 -1.02 -17.32
CA SER A 39 7.77 -2.26 -16.80
C SER A 39 6.56 -2.88 -16.16
N ILE A 40 6.08 -3.95 -16.77
CA ILE A 40 5.55 -5.09 -16.03
C ILE A 40 6.56 -5.28 -14.90
N LYS A 41 6.32 -4.67 -13.73
CA LYS A 41 7.33 -4.49 -12.69
C LYS A 41 7.74 -5.90 -12.27
N GLY A 42 8.89 -6.33 -12.77
CA GLY A 42 9.51 -7.57 -12.36
C GLY A 42 9.64 -7.54 -10.84
N LYS A 43 9.59 -8.72 -10.22
CA LYS A 43 9.85 -8.83 -8.78
C LYS A 43 11.19 -8.14 -8.46
N LEU A 44 11.23 -7.38 -7.37
CA LEU A 44 12.42 -6.63 -6.97
C LEU A 44 13.51 -7.59 -6.47
N LYS A 45 14.76 -7.23 -6.77
CA LYS A 45 15.96 -7.92 -6.27
C LYS A 45 16.33 -7.42 -4.88
N ARG A 46 16.91 -8.28 -4.06
CA ARG A 46 17.39 -7.95 -2.71
C ARG A 46 18.45 -6.84 -2.75
N SER A 47 19.35 -6.86 -3.73
CA SER A 47 20.38 -5.83 -3.89
C SER A 47 19.77 -4.43 -4.07
N TYR A 48 18.69 -4.31 -4.84
CA TYR A 48 17.97 -3.05 -5.04
C TYR A 48 17.31 -2.56 -3.76
N ILE A 49 16.75 -3.46 -2.93
CA ILE A 49 16.21 -3.10 -1.62
C ILE A 49 17.29 -2.55 -0.70
N LYS A 50 18.48 -3.18 -0.70
CA LYS A 50 19.62 -2.71 0.08
C LYS A 50 20.06 -1.31 -0.32
N GLU A 51 20.20 -1.07 -1.63
CA GLU A 51 20.52 0.25 -2.17
C GLU A 51 19.48 1.29 -1.75
N LYS A 52 18.19 0.96 -1.88
CA LYS A 52 17.08 1.84 -1.51
C LYS A 52 17.06 2.19 -0.01
N LEU A 53 17.37 1.23 0.86
CA LEU A 53 17.49 1.48 2.30
C LEU A 53 18.67 2.41 2.62
N ASN A 54 19.80 2.24 1.94
CA ASN A 54 20.97 3.11 2.10
C ASN A 54 20.65 4.54 1.63
N SER A 55 20.04 4.70 0.46
CA SER A 55 19.62 6.02 -0.05
C SER A 55 18.63 6.71 0.89
N LEU A 56 17.71 5.96 1.50
CA LEU A 56 16.77 6.50 2.49
C LEU A 56 17.51 6.96 3.77
N ALA A 57 18.54 6.24 4.20
CA ALA A 57 19.35 6.63 5.37
C ALA A 57 20.11 7.95 5.14
N GLU A 58 20.61 8.15 3.92
CA GLU A 58 21.36 9.34 3.52
C GLU A 58 20.48 10.56 3.19
N SER A 59 19.19 10.34 2.93
CA SER A 59 18.24 11.40 2.60
C SER A 59 18.08 12.43 3.74
N PRO A 60 17.85 13.71 3.41
CA PRO A 60 17.57 14.75 4.40
C PRO A 60 16.24 14.47 5.11
N ASP A 61 16.12 14.94 6.35
CA ASP A 61 14.90 14.73 7.13
C ASP A 61 13.73 15.56 6.56
N PHE A 62 12.54 14.94 6.50
CA PHE A 62 11.32 15.60 6.04
C PHE A 62 10.77 16.51 7.13
N LYS A 63 10.73 17.81 6.83
CA LYS A 63 10.27 18.85 7.78
C LYS A 63 8.77 19.12 7.69
N ASP A 64 8.16 18.91 6.52
CA ASP A 64 6.75 19.18 6.28
C ASP A 64 5.91 17.92 6.47
N LEU A 65 5.68 17.54 7.72
CA LEU A 65 4.85 16.39 8.10
C LEU A 65 3.44 16.84 8.47
N LYS A 66 2.43 16.08 8.03
CA LYS A 66 1.05 16.29 8.48
C LYS A 66 0.88 15.76 9.89
N ILE A 67 0.36 16.61 10.76
CA ILE A 67 -0.12 16.19 12.08
C ILE A 67 -1.47 15.49 11.86
N GLY A 68 -1.59 14.26 12.36
CA GLY A 68 -2.81 13.48 12.23
C GLY A 68 -4.00 14.11 12.95
N ALA A 69 -5.21 13.85 12.46
CA ALA A 69 -6.43 14.34 13.08
C ALA A 69 -6.81 13.48 14.30
N MET A 70 -7.27 14.10 15.38
CA MET A 70 -7.82 13.38 16.54
C MET A 70 -9.28 12.97 16.26
N CYS A 71 -9.48 11.98 15.38
CA CYS A 71 -10.80 11.45 15.10
C CYS A 71 -11.12 10.28 16.04
N TYR A 72 -11.70 10.57 17.20
CA TYR A 72 -12.22 9.55 18.12
C TYR A 72 -13.74 9.43 17.94
N ALA A 73 -14.18 8.36 17.29
CA ALA A 73 -15.56 7.89 17.45
C ALA A 73 -15.51 6.64 18.31
N ALA A 74 -16.18 6.65 19.47
CA ALA A 74 -16.35 5.46 20.28
C ALA A 74 -17.16 4.44 19.46
N MET A 75 -16.50 3.38 19.01
CA MET A 75 -17.15 2.27 18.33
C MET A 75 -17.36 1.18 19.37
N ALA A 76 -18.59 0.67 19.49
CA ALA A 76 -18.85 -0.51 20.31
C ALA A 76 -18.03 -1.68 19.74
N GLU A 77 -17.00 -2.09 20.46
CA GLU A 77 -16.17 -3.21 20.04
C GLU A 77 -16.94 -4.50 20.24
N ARG A 78 -16.81 -5.43 19.28
CA ARG A 78 -17.32 -6.78 19.50
C ARG A 78 -16.29 -7.53 20.33
N ASP A 79 -16.72 -8.06 21.46
CA ASP A 79 -15.90 -8.89 22.34
C ASP A 79 -15.53 -10.24 21.72
N SER A 80 -15.96 -10.54 20.49
CA SER A 80 -15.62 -11.79 19.82
C SER A 80 -15.58 -11.68 18.30
N ALA A 81 -14.80 -12.56 17.68
CA ALA A 81 -14.71 -12.73 16.24
C ALA A 81 -14.51 -14.20 15.86
N GLU A 82 -15.14 -14.62 14.77
CA GLU A 82 -14.91 -15.93 14.16
C GLU A 82 -13.76 -15.84 13.15
N TYR A 83 -12.74 -16.66 13.35
CA TYR A 83 -11.72 -16.95 12.34
C TYR A 83 -12.14 -18.18 11.54
N VAL A 84 -12.14 -18.07 10.21
CA VAL A 84 -12.35 -19.22 9.29
C VAL A 84 -11.00 -19.60 8.70
N CYS A 85 -10.55 -20.83 8.96
CA CYS A 85 -9.25 -21.27 8.47
C CYS A 85 -9.25 -21.45 6.94
N PRO A 86 -8.33 -20.80 6.20
CA PRO A 86 -8.27 -20.95 4.74
C PRO A 86 -7.76 -22.34 4.31
N LYS A 87 -7.09 -23.08 5.21
CA LYS A 87 -6.56 -24.43 4.92
C LYS A 87 -7.59 -25.54 5.05
N CYS A 88 -8.43 -25.50 6.09
CA CYS A 88 -9.35 -26.59 6.43
C CYS A 88 -10.82 -26.17 6.58
N GLY A 89 -11.15 -24.88 6.46
CA GLY A 89 -12.51 -24.34 6.60
C GLY A 89 -13.04 -24.29 8.03
N GLU A 90 -12.32 -24.82 9.02
CA GLU A 90 -12.76 -24.86 10.41
C GLU A 90 -12.88 -23.46 11.02
N LYS A 91 -13.92 -23.26 11.83
CA LYS A 91 -14.15 -22.01 12.55
C LYS A 91 -13.47 -22.04 13.91
N THR A 92 -12.82 -20.94 14.29
CA THR A 92 -12.28 -20.72 15.62
C THR A 92 -12.84 -19.42 16.17
N LEU A 93 -13.58 -19.50 17.28
CA LEU A 93 -14.07 -18.31 17.99
C LEU A 93 -12.96 -17.75 18.88
N TYR A 94 -12.63 -16.47 18.67
CA TYR A 94 -11.73 -15.69 19.51
C TYR A 94 -12.54 -14.64 20.28
N VAL A 95 -12.20 -14.42 21.54
CA VAL A 95 -12.83 -13.43 22.43
C VAL A 95 -11.84 -12.35 22.85
N GLU A 96 -12.34 -11.26 23.41
CA GLU A 96 -11.59 -10.13 23.97
C GLU A 96 -10.60 -9.54 22.96
N GLN A 97 -9.37 -9.24 23.39
CA GLN A 97 -8.30 -8.66 22.55
C GLN A 97 -8.01 -9.49 21.29
N LYS A 98 -8.16 -10.82 21.35
CA LYS A 98 -7.95 -11.67 20.17
C LYS A 98 -9.13 -11.61 19.20
N GLY A 99 -10.35 -11.40 19.70
CA GLY A 99 -11.50 -11.07 18.85
C GLY A 99 -11.26 -9.78 18.05
N TRP A 100 -10.74 -8.75 18.71
CA TRP A 100 -10.33 -7.50 18.04
C TRP A 100 -9.25 -7.72 16.97
N TYR A 101 -8.18 -8.46 17.33
CA TYR A 101 -7.08 -8.73 16.41
C TYR A 101 -7.56 -9.47 15.16
N VAL A 102 -8.38 -10.52 15.31
CA VAL A 102 -8.89 -11.30 14.18
C VAL A 102 -9.84 -10.48 13.31
N SER A 103 -10.70 -9.66 13.90
CA SER A 103 -11.70 -8.88 13.15
C SER A 103 -11.12 -7.68 12.42
N ARG A 104 -10.10 -7.02 12.98
CA ARG A 104 -9.51 -5.79 12.41
C ARG A 104 -8.11 -6.03 11.86
N GLU A 105 -7.17 -6.36 12.74
CA GLU A 105 -5.75 -6.40 12.42
C GLU A 105 -5.43 -7.43 11.33
N LEU A 106 -5.90 -8.67 11.48
CA LEU A 106 -5.66 -9.74 10.51
C LEU A 106 -6.26 -9.41 9.12
N ARG A 107 -7.43 -8.77 9.10
CA ARG A 107 -8.06 -8.32 7.84
C ARG A 107 -7.23 -7.23 7.17
N GLN A 108 -6.71 -6.27 7.94
CA GLN A 108 -5.83 -5.23 7.42
C GLN A 108 -4.52 -5.82 6.90
N CYS A 109 -3.93 -6.79 7.60
CA CYS A 109 -2.75 -7.52 7.13
C CYS A 109 -2.99 -8.15 5.77
N ARG A 110 -4.08 -8.92 5.59
CA ARG A 110 -4.44 -9.52 4.29
C ARG A 110 -4.57 -8.49 3.17
N THR A 111 -5.16 -7.33 3.50
CA THR A 111 -5.36 -6.23 2.55
C THR A 111 -4.04 -5.55 2.19
N ASN A 112 -3.16 -5.29 3.16
CA ASN A 112 -1.84 -4.72 2.88
C ASN A 112 -0.96 -5.70 2.11
N ALA A 113 -0.98 -6.99 2.48
CA ALA A 113 -0.25 -8.04 1.79
C ALA A 113 -0.65 -8.18 0.31
N SER A 114 -1.95 -8.09 -0.01
CA SER A 114 -2.42 -8.19 -1.41
C SER A 114 -2.02 -6.99 -2.27
N LEU A 115 -1.72 -5.85 -1.65
CA LEU A 115 -1.26 -4.64 -2.34
C LEU A 115 0.27 -4.61 -2.55
N ILE A 116 1.02 -5.52 -1.91
CA ILE A 116 2.46 -5.65 -2.11
C ILE A 116 2.68 -6.60 -3.29
N THR A 117 3.02 -6.03 -4.44
CA THR A 117 3.18 -6.78 -5.70
C THR A 117 4.63 -6.86 -6.15
N GLU A 118 5.47 -6.00 -5.59
CA GLU A 118 6.88 -5.84 -5.91
C GLU A 118 7.74 -7.03 -5.48
N ILE A 119 7.28 -7.83 -4.51
CA ILE A 119 7.92 -9.06 -4.04
C ILE A 119 6.92 -10.22 -4.01
N GLU A 120 7.38 -11.46 -3.98
CA GLU A 120 6.49 -12.57 -3.64
C GLU A 120 6.29 -12.55 -2.14
N LEU A 121 5.04 -12.37 -1.68
CA LEU A 121 4.68 -12.27 -0.27
C LEU A 121 3.43 -13.09 -0.02
N LYS A 122 3.47 -13.90 1.04
CA LYS A 122 2.35 -14.72 1.52
C LYS A 122 2.24 -14.58 3.03
N LEU A 123 1.02 -14.51 3.54
CA LEU A 123 0.77 -14.57 4.97
C LEU A 123 0.60 -16.02 5.41
N ASP A 124 1.26 -16.38 6.50
CA ASP A 124 1.04 -17.64 7.20
C ASP A 124 0.22 -17.38 8.47
N GLU A 125 -1.05 -17.77 8.37
CA GLU A 125 -2.05 -17.66 9.43
C GLU A 125 -2.32 -19.00 10.12
N SER A 126 -1.50 -20.03 9.87
CA SER A 126 -1.76 -21.41 10.32
C SER A 126 -2.06 -21.52 11.82
N GLN A 127 -1.38 -20.71 12.64
CA GLN A 127 -1.53 -20.69 14.08
C GLN A 127 -2.92 -20.22 14.57
N PHE A 128 -3.69 -19.50 13.75
CA PHE A 128 -5.02 -19.02 14.14
C PHE A 128 -6.11 -20.10 14.06
N CYS A 129 -5.81 -21.28 13.55
CA CYS A 129 -6.74 -22.39 13.52
C CYS A 129 -6.44 -23.39 14.64
N LYS A 130 -7.34 -23.51 15.63
CA LYS A 130 -7.18 -24.49 16.72
C LYS A 130 -7.12 -25.95 16.26
N LYS A 131 -7.70 -26.26 15.10
CA LYS A 131 -7.66 -27.60 14.50
C LYS A 131 -6.36 -27.88 13.75
N CYS A 132 -5.85 -26.91 12.99
CA CYS A 132 -4.59 -27.08 12.25
C CYS A 132 -3.36 -26.93 13.16
N SER A 133 -3.47 -26.15 14.23
CA SER A 133 -2.40 -25.86 15.17
C SER A 133 -2.90 -26.01 16.61
N PRO A 134 -3.16 -27.26 17.05
CA PRO A 134 -3.60 -27.54 18.41
C PRO A 134 -2.52 -27.13 19.41
N GLY A 135 -2.93 -26.60 20.57
CA GLY A 135 -2.03 -26.24 21.67
C GLY A 135 -1.39 -24.85 21.57
N ILE A 136 -1.70 -24.05 20.54
CA ILE A 136 -1.23 -22.67 20.44
C ILE A 136 -2.16 -21.74 21.22
N GLU A 137 -1.68 -21.19 22.33
CA GLU A 137 -2.43 -20.22 23.16
C GLU A 137 -2.38 -18.80 22.58
N LYS A 138 -1.21 -18.40 22.09
CA LYS A 138 -0.93 -17.06 21.56
C LYS A 138 -0.56 -17.16 20.07
N PRO A 139 -1.56 -17.24 19.17
CA PRO A 139 -1.28 -17.30 17.74
C PRO A 139 -0.60 -16.00 17.30
N ILE A 140 0.46 -16.15 16.50
CA ILE A 140 1.18 -15.07 15.85
C ILE A 140 0.99 -15.14 14.33
N LEU A 141 1.01 -13.98 13.68
CA LEU A 141 1.03 -13.87 12.23
C LEU A 141 2.46 -13.90 11.73
N CYS A 142 2.71 -14.68 10.68
CA CYS A 142 3.97 -14.65 9.97
C CYS A 142 3.78 -14.25 8.50
N MET A 143 4.85 -13.76 7.91
CA MET A 143 4.99 -13.45 6.50
C MET A 143 6.12 -14.31 5.93
N ASP A 144 5.83 -15.01 4.84
CA ASP A 144 6.82 -15.61 3.97
C ASP A 144 7.00 -14.70 2.76
N TYR A 145 8.24 -14.29 2.47
CA TYR A 145 8.54 -13.48 1.30
C TYR A 145 9.75 -13.99 0.53
N LYS A 146 9.86 -13.57 -0.73
CA LYS A 146 10.96 -13.92 -1.62
C LYS A 146 11.24 -12.79 -2.62
N PHE A 147 12.51 -12.38 -2.69
CA PHE A 147 13.01 -11.48 -3.74
C PHE A 147 13.30 -12.24 -5.04
N ALA A 148 13.41 -11.52 -6.17
CA ALA A 148 13.60 -12.13 -7.48
C ALA A 148 14.91 -12.94 -7.62
N ASP A 149 15.95 -12.51 -6.92
CA ASP A 149 17.29 -13.10 -6.88
C ASP A 149 17.48 -14.11 -5.73
N ASP A 150 16.47 -14.26 -4.86
CA ASP A 150 16.52 -15.25 -3.79
C ASP A 150 16.15 -16.65 -4.31
N THR A 151 16.87 -17.66 -3.83
CA THR A 151 16.52 -19.07 -4.13
C THR A 151 15.44 -19.62 -3.20
N LYS A 152 15.39 -19.13 -1.96
CA LYS A 152 14.49 -19.58 -0.89
C LYS A 152 13.66 -18.43 -0.35
N SER A 153 12.46 -18.73 0.12
CA SER A 153 11.66 -17.76 0.88
C SER A 153 12.24 -17.56 2.27
N THR A 154 12.13 -16.33 2.78
CA THR A 154 12.43 -15.97 4.16
C THR A 154 11.12 -15.81 4.93
N LYS A 155 11.10 -16.31 6.17
CA LYS A 155 9.95 -16.21 7.07
C LYS A 155 10.26 -15.24 8.20
N VAL A 156 9.34 -14.29 8.42
CA VAL A 156 9.38 -13.35 9.55
C VAL A 156 8.04 -13.42 10.27
N CYS A 157 8.08 -13.50 11.60
CA CYS A 157 6.90 -13.67 12.44
C CYS A 157 6.70 -12.46 13.35
N ASP A 158 5.55 -12.42 14.02
CA ASP A 158 5.14 -11.30 14.89
C ASP A 158 5.05 -9.98 14.10
N ILE A 159 4.42 -10.07 12.92
CA ILE A 159 4.16 -8.93 12.06
C ILE A 159 2.79 -8.32 12.32
N THR A 160 2.71 -7.01 12.13
CA THR A 160 1.49 -6.20 12.26
C THR A 160 1.02 -5.67 10.90
N SER A 161 -0.19 -5.10 10.86
CA SER A 161 -0.73 -4.41 9.71
C SER A 161 0.09 -3.18 9.35
N ASN A 162 0.66 -2.51 10.37
CA ASN A 162 1.56 -1.37 10.22
C ASN A 162 2.87 -1.77 9.56
N ASP A 163 3.46 -2.91 9.96
CA ASP A 163 4.68 -3.45 9.33
C ASP A 163 4.47 -3.65 7.82
N LEU A 164 3.35 -4.27 7.42
CA LEU A 164 3.02 -4.48 6.02
C LEU A 164 2.71 -3.16 5.28
N GLN A 165 2.12 -2.18 5.96
CA GLN A 165 1.91 -0.86 5.39
C GLN A 165 3.23 -0.15 5.11
N ILE A 166 4.16 -0.16 6.07
CA ILE A 166 5.49 0.44 5.93
C ILE A 166 6.26 -0.23 4.79
N ILE A 167 6.25 -1.56 4.72
CA ILE A 167 6.84 -2.31 3.60
C ILE A 167 6.24 -1.84 2.28
N LYS A 168 4.90 -1.81 2.15
CA LYS A 168 4.21 -1.36 0.93
C LYS A 168 4.63 0.04 0.52
N GLU A 169 4.61 0.98 1.45
CA GLU A 169 4.94 2.40 1.19
C GLU A 169 6.41 2.56 0.79
N PHE A 170 7.31 1.86 1.49
CA PHE A 170 8.72 1.81 1.14
C PHE A 170 8.96 1.22 -0.25
N LEU A 171 8.36 0.08 -0.59
CA LEU A 171 8.50 -0.55 -1.92
C LEU A 171 7.96 0.34 -3.04
N GLN A 172 6.88 1.08 -2.77
CA GLN A 172 6.31 2.10 -3.67
C GLN A 172 7.17 3.37 -3.80
N GLY A 173 8.24 3.51 -3.01
CA GLY A 173 9.13 4.67 -3.05
C GLY A 173 8.57 5.89 -2.35
N LYS A 174 7.64 5.71 -1.40
CA LYS A 174 7.18 6.82 -0.56
C LYS A 174 8.23 7.14 0.48
N GLU A 175 8.38 8.44 0.71
CA GLU A 175 9.35 8.98 1.66
C GLU A 175 8.75 9.17 3.07
N LYS A 176 7.43 9.00 3.17
CA LYS A 176 6.65 9.21 4.39
C LYS A 176 5.75 8.01 4.64
N HIS A 177 5.63 7.66 5.92
CA HIS A 177 4.67 6.68 6.41
C HIS A 177 3.38 7.38 6.86
N LYS A 178 2.22 6.84 6.46
CA LYS A 178 0.92 7.33 6.95
C LYS A 178 0.49 6.58 8.20
N THR A 179 0.33 7.30 9.31
CA THR A 179 -0.14 6.74 10.58
C THR A 179 -1.64 6.47 10.56
N PHE A 180 -2.15 5.76 11.57
CA PHE A 180 -3.56 5.39 11.68
C PHE A 180 -4.54 6.58 11.74
N ASN A 181 -4.05 7.77 12.08
CA ASN A 181 -4.82 9.00 12.23
C ASN A 181 -4.55 10.01 11.10
N ASP A 182 -4.17 9.53 9.92
CA ASP A 182 -3.80 10.34 8.74
C ASP A 182 -2.61 11.29 8.98
N GLY A 183 -1.84 11.06 10.05
CA GLY A 183 -0.56 11.72 10.27
C GLY A 183 0.52 11.18 9.34
N GLU A 184 1.63 11.90 9.27
CA GLU A 184 2.80 11.50 8.51
C GLU A 184 4.03 11.43 9.41
N GLU A 185 4.81 10.37 9.25
CA GLU A 185 6.12 10.21 9.88
C GLU A 185 7.20 9.96 8.80
N PRO A 186 8.45 10.40 9.01
CA PRO A 186 9.51 10.15 8.03
C PRO A 186 9.79 8.65 7.90
N MET A 187 9.81 8.13 6.67
CA MET A 187 10.09 6.71 6.41
C MET A 187 11.46 6.27 6.97
N LYS A 188 12.41 7.20 7.05
CA LYS A 188 13.75 7.01 7.62
C LYS A 188 13.73 6.46 9.06
N GLN A 189 12.74 6.80 9.88
CA GLN A 189 12.62 6.30 11.26
C GLN A 189 12.35 4.78 11.30
N TYR A 190 11.82 4.23 10.21
CA TYR A 190 11.45 2.84 10.09
C TYR A 190 12.55 1.95 9.48
N ILE A 191 13.72 2.50 9.15
CA ILE A 191 14.84 1.73 8.57
C ILE A 191 15.20 0.50 9.42
N PRO A 192 15.36 0.57 10.77
CA PRO A 192 15.72 -0.60 11.55
C PRO A 192 14.68 -1.72 11.43
N ARG A 193 13.39 -1.36 11.45
CA ARG A 193 12.28 -2.32 11.33
C ARG A 193 12.17 -2.87 9.90
N LEU A 194 12.34 -2.04 8.87
CA LEU A 194 12.39 -2.48 7.48
C LEU A 194 13.54 -3.46 7.22
N THR A 195 14.72 -3.19 7.76
CA THR A 195 15.89 -4.07 7.69
C THR A 195 15.60 -5.44 8.33
N GLU A 196 14.95 -5.46 9.48
CA GLU A 196 14.51 -6.69 10.14
C GLU A 196 13.47 -7.45 9.29
N LEU A 197 12.40 -6.79 8.87
CA LEU A 197 11.29 -7.38 8.12
C LEU A 197 11.71 -7.93 6.76
N LEU A 198 12.60 -7.22 6.07
CA LEU A 198 13.09 -7.57 4.73
C LEU A 198 14.41 -8.35 4.76
N GLY A 199 14.97 -8.60 5.95
CA GLY A 199 16.18 -9.39 6.14
C GLY A 199 17.39 -8.83 5.40
N VAL A 200 17.47 -7.50 5.25
CA VAL A 200 18.52 -6.82 4.49
C VAL A 200 19.51 -6.18 5.46
N LYS A 201 20.63 -6.87 5.72
CA LYS A 201 21.75 -6.36 6.52
C LYS A 201 22.81 -5.70 5.64
#